data_AF-A0A5S3R9X1-F1
#
_entry.id   AF-A0A5S3R9X1-F1
#
_cell.length_a   1.000
_cell.length_b   1.000
_cell.length_c   1.000
_cell.angle_alpha   90.00
_cell.angle_beta   90.00
_cell.angle_gamma   90.00
#
_symmetry.space_group_name_H-M   'P 1'
#
loop_
_entity.id
_entity.type
_entity.pdbx_description
1 polymer ?
#
loop_
_entity_poly.entity_id
_entity_poly.type
_entity_poly.pdbx_seq_one_letter_code
_entity_poly.pdbx_strand_id
1 'polypeptide(L)' 'MTGISKAMFEQIERFESSPTVELLWELAQGIGIEYALLLDSSDPQNSNNSINQLTCARTLTNTVTKPISAEEF' A
#
# COMPACT_ATOMS: atom_id res chain seq x y z
N MET A 1 -16.03 -5.65 -14.15
CA MET A 1 -15.55 -6.78 -14.98
C MET A 1 -14.17 -6.38 -15.46
N THR A 2 -13.13 -7.14 -15.13
CA THR A 2 -11.72 -6.77 -15.33
C THR A 2 -11.25 -6.89 -16.80
N GLY A 3 -12.13 -7.19 -17.76
CA GLY A 3 -11.77 -7.32 -19.18
C GLY A 3 -10.83 -8.50 -19.54
N ILE A 4 -10.33 -9.22 -18.53
CA ILE A 4 -9.34 -10.30 -18.66
C ILE A 4 -10.04 -11.64 -18.90
N SER A 5 -9.52 -12.45 -19.83
CA SER A 5 -10.00 -13.82 -20.05
C SER A 5 -9.39 -14.81 -19.06
N LYS A 6 -10.07 -15.94 -18.82
CA LYS A 6 -9.54 -17.06 -18.00
C LYS A 6 -8.18 -17.56 -18.49
N ALA A 7 -7.98 -17.63 -19.80
CA ALA A 7 -6.71 -18.06 -20.40
C ALA A 7 -5.57 -17.07 -20.10
N MET A 8 -5.85 -15.77 -20.09
CA MET A 8 -4.85 -14.76 -19.76
C MET A 8 -4.45 -14.82 -18.27
N PHE A 9 -5.37 -15.23 -17.38
CA PHE A 9 -5.02 -15.52 -15.98
C PHE A 9 -4.09 -16.73 -15.86
N GLU A 10 -4.36 -17.81 -16.60
CA GLU A 10 -3.49 -19.00 -16.65
C GLU A 10 -2.07 -18.66 -17.15
N GLN A 11 -1.94 -17.69 -18.07
CA GLN A 11 -0.64 -17.19 -18.55
C GLN A 11 0.09 -16.35 -17.50
N ILE A 12 -0.63 -15.58 -16.68
CA ILE A 12 -0.03 -14.81 -15.58
C ILE A 12 0.52 -15.79 -14.52
N GLU A 13 -0.21 -16.84 -14.18
CA GLU A 13 0.25 -17.87 -13.24
C GLU A 13 1.50 -18.62 -13.72
N ARG A 14 1.65 -18.81 -15.04
CA ARG A 14 2.81 -19.48 -15.65
C ARG A 14 3.95 -18.54 -16.04
N PHE A 15 3.82 -17.24 -15.75
CA PHE A 15 4.76 -16.20 -16.19
C PHE A 15 5.00 -16.16 -17.72
N GLU A 16 4.03 -16.64 -18.51
CA GLU A 16 4.11 -16.69 -19.97
C GLU A 16 3.71 -15.36 -20.63
N SER A 17 3.17 -14.42 -19.85
CA SER A 17 2.81 -13.08 -20.31
C SER A 17 3.34 -12.01 -19.35
N SER A 18 3.65 -10.83 -19.89
CA SER A 18 3.98 -9.64 -19.09
C SER A 18 2.73 -8.77 -18.95
N PRO A 19 1.97 -8.91 -17.85
CA PRO A 19 0.80 -8.07 -17.64
C PRO A 19 1.21 -6.60 -17.48
N THR A 20 0.39 -5.68 -17.96
CA THR A 20 0.60 -4.25 -17.72
C THR A 20 0.30 -3.90 -16.25
N VAL A 21 0.85 -2.78 -15.77
CA VAL A 21 0.59 -2.26 -14.42
C VAL A 21 -0.91 -2.00 -14.19
N GLU A 22 -1.60 -1.53 -15.24
CA GLU A 22 -3.05 -1.30 -15.24
C GLU A 22 -3.83 -2.59 -14.93
N LEU A 23 -3.43 -3.71 -15.54
CA LEU A 23 -4.08 -5.00 -15.34
C LEU A 23 -3.95 -5.51 -13.90
N LEU A 24 -2.73 -5.41 -13.34
CA LEU A 24 -2.46 -5.81 -11.97
C LEU A 24 -3.24 -4.93 -10.96
N TRP A 25 -3.39 -3.64 -11.26
CA TRP A 25 -4.19 -2.71 -10.45
C TRP A 25 -5.68 -3.06 -10.46
N GLU A 26 -6.24 -3.35 -11.65
CA GLU A 26 -7.64 -3.79 -11.76
C GLU A 26 -7.88 -5.15 -11.10
N LEU A 27 -6.92 -6.06 -11.20
CA LEU A 27 -6.98 -7.38 -10.57
C LEU A 27 -6.99 -7.23 -9.05
N ALA A 28 -6.07 -6.45 -8.47
CA ALA A 28 -6.00 -6.16 -7.03
C ALA A 28 -7.33 -5.59 -6.50
N GLN A 29 -7.91 -4.62 -7.21
CA GLN A 29 -9.21 -4.04 -6.86
C GLN A 29 -10.36 -5.06 -6.97
N GLY A 30 -10.32 -5.92 -7.99
CA GLY A 30 -11.35 -6.95 -8.22
C GLY A 30 -11.37 -8.04 -7.15
N ILE A 31 -10.22 -8.37 -6.56
CA ILE A 31 -10.10 -9.34 -5.46
C ILE A 31 -10.05 -8.68 -4.07
N GLY A 32 -9.95 -7.35 -4.01
CA GLY A 32 -9.95 -6.57 -2.77
C GLY A 32 -8.67 -6.66 -1.94
N ILE A 33 -7.52 -6.86 -2.58
CA ILE A 33 -6.20 -6.87 -1.89
C ILE A 33 -5.37 -5.65 -2.26
N GLU A 34 -4.34 -5.35 -1.46
CA GLU A 34 -3.37 -4.33 -1.81
C GLU A 34 -2.51 -4.76 -3.01
N TYR A 35 -2.31 -3.85 -3.97
CA TYR A 35 -1.49 -4.09 -5.16
C TYR A 35 -0.09 -4.65 -4.84
N ALA A 36 0.53 -4.17 -3.76
CA ALA A 36 1.86 -4.61 -3.33
C ALA A 36 1.93 -6.12 -3.05
N LEU A 37 0.83 -6.73 -2.59
CA LEU A 37 0.76 -8.17 -2.31
C LEU A 37 0.83 -9.02 -3.58
N LEU A 38 0.50 -8.47 -4.75
CA LEU A 38 0.65 -9.17 -6.03
C LEU A 38 2.11 -9.19 -6.52
N LEU A 39 2.91 -8.21 -6.10
CA LEU A 39 4.32 -8.10 -6.46
C LEU A 39 5.24 -8.79 -5.44
N ASP A 40 4.73 -9.00 -4.23
CA ASP A 40 5.48 -9.63 -3.16
C ASP A 40 5.76 -11.09 -3.51
N SER A 41 7.01 -11.34 -3.90
CA SER A 41 7.54 -12.67 -4.21
C SER A 41 8.18 -13.33 -2.99
N SER A 42 8.03 -12.70 -1.80
CA SER A 42 8.44 -13.28 -0.54
C SER A 42 7.62 -14.55 -0.31
N ASP A 43 8.33 -15.68 -0.15
CA ASP A 43 7.73 -16.89 0.40
C ASP A 43 7.01 -16.50 1.71
N PRO A 44 5.71 -16.80 1.90
CA PRO A 44 4.99 -16.46 3.13
C PRO A 44 5.63 -17.07 4.39
N GLN A 45 6.58 -18.01 4.24
CA GLN A 45 7.40 -18.58 5.31
C GLN A 45 8.69 -17.78 5.61
N ASN A 46 9.08 -16.82 4.76
CA ASN A 46 10.25 -15.97 4.93
C ASN A 46 9.86 -14.59 5.48
N SER A 47 9.31 -14.56 6.70
CA SER A 47 8.96 -13.34 7.44
C SER A 47 10.17 -12.60 8.02
N ASN A 48 11.24 -12.46 7.23
CA ASN A 48 12.40 -11.64 7.59
C ASN A 48 12.29 -10.23 6.98
N ASN A 49 11.13 -9.59 7.09
CA ASN A 49 10.93 -8.20 6.67
C ASN A 49 11.19 -7.24 7.83
N SER A 50 12.46 -7.08 8.21
CA SER A 50 12.91 -5.97 9.06
C SER A 50 12.88 -4.66 8.26
N ILE A 51 11.67 -4.21 7.88
CA ILE A 51 11.46 -2.84 7.43
C ILE A 51 11.24 -2.03 8.69
N ASN A 52 12.26 -1.27 9.06
CA ASN A 52 12.25 -0.36 10.18
C ASN A 52 10.90 0.36 10.34
N GLN A 53 10.33 0.18 11.52
CA GLN A 53 9.31 0.99 12.16
C GLN A 53 9.52 2.49 11.88
N LEU A 54 8.73 3.07 10.97
CA LEU A 54 8.57 4.53 10.85
C LEU A 54 7.09 4.86 10.75
N THR A 55 6.36 4.61 11.83
CA THR A 55 5.15 5.38 12.15
C THR A 55 5.61 6.79 12.49
N CYS A 56 5.68 7.69 11.52
CA CYS A 56 5.87 9.10 11.82
C CYS A 56 4.57 9.63 12.43
N ALA A 57 4.59 9.82 13.75
CA ALA A 57 3.46 10.33 14.52
C ALA A 57 2.95 11.65 13.93
N ARG A 58 1.81 11.61 13.24
CA ARG A 58 1.12 12.81 12.76
C ARG A 58 0.07 13.20 13.79
N THR A 59 0.48 13.90 14.84
CA THR A 59 -0.42 14.73 15.63
C THR A 59 -0.04 16.19 15.40
N LEU A 60 -0.73 16.84 14.47
CA LEU A 60 -0.63 18.29 14.28
C LEU A 60 -1.63 18.95 15.24
N THR A 61 -1.29 19.14 16.51
CA THR A 61 -2.05 20.06 17.38
C THR A 61 -1.47 21.46 17.21
N ASN A 62 -1.98 22.15 16.19
CA ASN A 62 -1.76 23.58 16.06
C ASN A 62 -2.91 24.28 16.81
N THR A 63 -2.69 24.65 18.08
CA THR A 63 -3.60 25.55 18.80
C THR A 63 -2.95 26.92 18.89
N VAL A 64 -3.30 27.77 17.93
CA VAL A 64 -3.20 29.22 18.07
C VAL A 64 -4.23 29.64 19.11
N THR A 65 -3.78 30.07 20.29
CA THR A 65 -4.56 31.01 21.12
C THR A 65 -3.62 32.07 21.65
N LYS A 66 -3.88 33.30 21.20
CA LYS A 66 -3.16 34.57 21.43
C LYS A 66 -3.53 35.15 22.83
N PRO A 67 -2.99 36.32 23.26
CA PRO A 67 -2.21 36.51 24.49
C PRO A 67 -2.92 37.37 25.56
N ILE A 68 -2.69 37.18 26.87
CA ILE A 68 -3.18 38.12 27.89
C ILE A 68 -2.20 38.28 29.06
N SER A 69 -1.50 39.40 29.03
CA SER A 69 -1.12 40.33 30.11
C SER A 69 -0.78 39.88 31.54
N ALA A 70 0.37 40.44 31.99
CA ALA A 70 0.63 41.18 33.23
C ALA A 70 1.47 40.53 34.35
N GLU A 71 2.44 41.35 34.78
CA GLU A 71 3.15 41.40 36.07
C GLU A 71 4.28 40.39 36.33
N GLU A 72 5.48 40.81 35.93
CA GLU A 72 6.72 40.51 36.66
C GLU A 72 6.66 41.18 38.05
N PHE A 73 7.01 40.41 39.09
CA PHE A 73 7.65 40.93 40.30
C PHE A 73 9.15 40.63 40.21
#